data_AF-A0A3B7LWM0-F1
#
_entry.id   AF-A0A3B7LWM0-F1
#
_cell.length_a   1.000
_cell.length_b   1.000
_cell.length_c   1.000
_cell.angle_alpha   90.00
_cell.angle_beta   90.00
_cell.angle_gamma   90.00
#
_symmetry.space_group_name_H-M   'P 1'
#
loop_
_entity.id
_entity.type
_entity.pdbx_description
1 polymer ?
#
loop_
_entity_poly.entity_id
_entity_poly.type
_entity_poly.pdbx_seq_one_letter_code
_entity_poly.pdbx_strand_id
1 'polypeptide(L)'
;MEKKTLEEKIKYVCWWAFGLTLLYFLVGAWLISDGTKFDPAKTYNLLKDTLTLTAAFLAPVAAFVLFSDWRYQHNAVKNERISEEILKIFKEDLDYFYTLTKEDLNTSQKYNEYRVKFYSQINNLVNTINNIREFNDECREFSKNSKLIIIDLHDLWDNLAQQVFTSSQFEPIALNEDPLSKNKQKILIKMLSDKMLDNQKIYEQIKQKIKKLKPLKV
;
A
#
# COMPACT_ATOMS: atom_id res chain seq x y z
N MET A 1 10.71 -5.29 17.81
CA MET A 1 11.36 -6.61 17.71
C MET A 1 11.98 -6.69 16.34
N GLU A 2 13.31 -6.77 16.24
CA GLU A 2 13.98 -6.95 14.96
C GLU A 2 13.48 -8.23 14.27
N LYS A 3 13.22 -8.13 12.96
CA LYS A 3 12.80 -9.30 12.18
C LYS A 3 13.97 -10.26 12.09
N LYS A 4 13.84 -11.42 12.73
CA LYS A 4 14.82 -12.51 12.61
C LYS A 4 15.00 -12.87 11.14
N THR A 5 16.25 -13.05 10.72
CA THR A 5 16.57 -13.46 9.34
C THR A 5 16.10 -14.89 9.09
N LEU A 6 15.99 -15.28 7.82
CA LEU A 6 15.67 -16.67 7.44
C LEU A 6 16.69 -17.65 8.07
N GLU A 7 17.96 -17.28 8.06
CA GLU A 7 19.05 -18.06 8.66
C GLU A 7 18.81 -18.30 10.16
N GLU A 8 18.43 -17.26 10.91
CA GLU A 8 18.13 -17.39 12.32
C GLU A 8 16.92 -18.32 12.56
N LYS A 9 15.84 -18.16 11.78
CA LYS A 9 14.66 -19.02 11.89
C LYS A 9 15.00 -20.49 11.65
N ILE A 10 15.79 -20.76 10.60
CA ILE A 10 16.27 -22.11 10.28
C ILE A 10 17.15 -22.65 11.41
N LYS A 11 18.09 -21.84 11.91
CA LYS A 11 18.99 -22.22 13.02
C LYS A 11 18.22 -22.60 14.27
N TYR A 12 17.17 -21.85 14.62
CA TYR A 12 16.31 -22.20 15.76
C TYR A 12 15.59 -23.54 15.54
N VAL A 13 15.02 -23.78 14.35
CA VAL A 13 14.37 -25.06 14.02
C VAL A 13 15.37 -26.22 14.09
N CYS A 14 16.56 -26.06 13.51
CA CYS A 14 17.62 -27.07 13.55
C CYS A 14 18.07 -27.39 14.98
N TRP A 15 18.21 -26.38 15.84
CA TRP A 15 18.64 -26.57 17.23
C TRP A 15 17.60 -27.35 18.04
N TRP A 16 16.31 -27.00 17.90
CA TRP A 16 15.22 -27.74 18.53
C TRP A 16 15.08 -29.16 17.98
N ALA A 17 15.18 -29.33 16.67
CA ALA A 17 15.13 -30.65 16.05
C ALA A 17 16.27 -31.54 16.54
N PHE A 18 17.51 -31.03 16.58
CA PHE A 18 18.65 -31.77 17.10
C PHE A 18 18.45 -32.21 18.56
N GLY A 19 17.94 -31.31 19.41
CA GLY A 19 17.65 -31.63 20.81
C GLY A 19 16.59 -32.74 20.96
N LEU A 20 15.51 -32.67 20.17
CA LEU A 20 14.45 -33.70 20.18
C LEU A 20 14.94 -35.03 19.60
N THR A 21 15.72 -35.01 18.53
CA THR A 21 16.34 -36.20 17.93
C THR A 21 17.26 -36.89 18.94
N LEU A 22 18.11 -36.13 19.63
CA LEU A 22 19.02 -36.67 20.64
C LEU A 22 18.24 -37.26 21.82
N LEU A 23 17.19 -36.58 22.28
CA LEU A 23 16.33 -37.06 23.37
C LEU A 23 15.61 -38.36 22.97
N TYR A 24 15.01 -38.41 21.77
CA TYR A 24 14.35 -39.62 21.26
C TYR A 24 15.33 -40.79 21.14
N PHE A 25 16.54 -40.54 20.62
CA PHE A 25 17.58 -41.55 20.52
C PHE A 25 18.01 -42.09 21.88
N LEU A 26 18.24 -41.22 22.87
CA LEU A 26 18.65 -41.61 24.22
C LEU A 26 17.56 -42.44 24.92
N VAL A 27 16.30 -42.02 24.83
CA VAL A 27 15.17 -42.76 25.40
C VAL A 27 15.00 -44.12 24.70
N GLY A 28 15.08 -44.15 23.37
CA GLY A 28 15.00 -45.40 22.61
C GLY A 28 16.16 -46.35 22.91
N ALA A 29 17.38 -45.83 23.05
CA ALA A 29 18.55 -46.63 23.40
C ALA A 29 18.44 -47.20 24.81
N TRP A 30 17.91 -46.43 25.75
CA TRP A 30 17.64 -46.89 27.12
C TRP A 30 16.58 -48.00 27.15
N LEU A 31 15.50 -47.86 26.39
CA LEU A 31 14.42 -48.86 26.31
C LEU A 31 14.84 -50.16 25.63
N ILE A 32 15.75 -50.10 24.67
CA ILE A 32 16.22 -51.25 23.88
C ILE A 32 17.39 -51.99 24.54
N SER A 33 18.01 -51.39 25.58
CA SER A 33 19.18 -51.96 26.25
C SER A 33 18.82 -53.17 27.13
N ASP A 34 19.19 -54.37 26.68
CA ASP A 34 19.10 -55.63 27.44
C ASP A 34 20.35 -55.84 28.36
N GLY A 35 20.91 -54.78 28.96
CA GLY A 35 22.12 -54.83 29.80
C GLY A 35 23.43 -54.73 29.01
N THR A 36 24.43 -55.58 29.29
CA THR A 36 25.81 -55.45 28.74
C THR A 36 26.01 -55.94 27.30
N LYS A 37 24.96 -56.48 26.64
CA LYS A 37 25.07 -57.02 25.29
C LYS A 37 24.61 -55.99 24.26
N PHE A 38 25.56 -55.49 23.48
CA PHE A 38 25.29 -54.63 22.32
C PHE A 38 24.69 -55.46 21.18
N ASP A 39 23.49 -55.08 20.70
CA ASP A 39 22.85 -55.65 19.51
C ASP A 39 22.95 -54.65 18.34
N PRO A 40 23.82 -54.92 17.35
CA PRO A 40 23.99 -54.03 16.19
C PRO A 40 22.71 -53.84 15.37
N ALA A 41 21.86 -54.86 15.26
CA ALA A 41 20.66 -54.82 14.45
C ALA A 41 19.58 -53.92 15.09
N LYS A 42 19.37 -54.07 16.41
CA LYS A 42 18.47 -53.20 17.17
C LYS A 42 18.93 -51.75 17.16
N THR A 43 20.24 -51.51 17.31
CA THR A 43 20.83 -50.16 17.28
C THR A 43 20.68 -49.50 15.92
N TYR A 44 20.91 -50.25 14.83
CA TYR A 44 20.71 -49.76 13.47
C TYR A 44 19.25 -49.37 13.21
N ASN A 45 18.29 -50.20 13.64
CA ASN A 45 16.86 -49.90 13.49
C ASN A 45 16.47 -48.65 14.27
N LEU A 46 16.93 -48.51 15.52
CA LEU A 46 16.68 -47.31 16.33
C LEU A 46 17.22 -46.04 15.66
N LEU A 47 18.44 -46.10 15.12
CA LEU A 47 19.06 -44.98 14.41
C LEU A 47 18.26 -44.62 13.15
N LYS A 48 17.85 -45.62 12.36
CA LYS A 48 17.01 -45.44 11.18
C LYS A 48 15.67 -44.80 11.54
N ASP A 49 14.99 -45.28 12.58
CA ASP A 49 13.69 -44.78 13.01
C ASP A 49 13.80 -43.35 13.55
N THR A 50 14.84 -43.08 14.33
CA THR A 50 15.18 -41.74 14.83
C THR A 50 15.35 -40.74 13.69
N LEU A 51 16.15 -41.09 12.68
CA LEU A 51 16.38 -40.24 11.51
C LEU A 51 15.12 -40.08 10.67
N THR A 52 14.34 -41.14 10.48
CA THR A 52 13.10 -41.11 9.72
C THR A 52 12.05 -40.21 10.38
N LEU A 53 11.87 -40.33 11.69
CA LEU A 53 10.95 -39.50 12.48
C LEU A 53 11.41 -38.04 12.48
N THR A 54 12.71 -37.81 12.65
CA THR A 54 13.30 -36.46 12.56
C THR A 54 13.05 -35.84 11.20
N ALA A 55 13.30 -36.56 10.11
CA ALA A 55 13.06 -36.06 8.75
C ALA A 55 11.57 -35.80 8.49
N ALA A 56 10.68 -36.70 8.95
CA ALA A 56 9.24 -36.56 8.81
C ALA A 56 8.69 -35.32 9.55
N PHE A 57 9.33 -34.90 10.65
CA PHE A 57 8.98 -33.68 11.36
C PHE A 57 9.66 -32.43 10.77
N LEU A 58 10.95 -32.53 10.43
CA LEU A 58 11.75 -31.39 10.01
C LEU A 58 11.36 -30.90 8.61
N ALA A 59 10.99 -31.80 7.69
CA ALA A 59 10.62 -31.42 6.33
C ALA A 59 9.38 -30.49 6.27
N PRO A 60 8.24 -30.80 6.92
CA PRO A 60 7.11 -29.87 6.99
C PRO A 60 7.44 -28.53 7.66
N VAL A 61 8.22 -28.54 8.75
CA VAL A 61 8.59 -27.31 9.47
C VAL A 61 9.51 -26.43 8.62
N ALA A 62 10.51 -27.02 7.97
CA ALA A 62 11.40 -26.31 7.05
C ALA A 62 10.61 -25.72 5.88
N ALA A 63 9.70 -26.50 5.28
CA ALA A 63 8.82 -26.02 4.21
C ALA A 63 7.95 -24.85 4.67
N PHE A 64 7.40 -24.90 5.89
CA PHE A 64 6.61 -23.80 6.45
C PHE A 64 7.42 -22.51 6.65
N VAL A 65 8.63 -22.62 7.21
CA VAL A 65 9.53 -21.47 7.41
C VAL A 65 9.92 -20.84 6.08
N LEU A 66 10.34 -21.67 5.11
CA LEU A 66 10.70 -21.22 3.77
C LEU A 66 9.53 -20.56 3.06
N PHE A 67 8.34 -21.18 3.11
CA PHE A 67 7.15 -20.63 2.48
C PHE A 67 6.70 -19.31 3.10
N SER A 68 6.80 -19.19 4.43
CA SER A 68 6.46 -17.96 5.14
C SER A 68 7.38 -16.81 4.76
N ASP A 69 8.69 -17.08 4.66
CA ASP A 69 9.68 -16.10 4.26
C ASP A 69 9.54 -15.72 2.78
N TRP A 70 9.37 -16.71 1.89
CA TRP A 70 9.08 -16.50 0.48
C TRP A 70 7.83 -15.64 0.28
N ARG A 71 6.74 -15.94 1.00
CA ARG A 71 5.49 -15.16 0.92
C ARG A 71 5.71 -13.71 1.37
N TYR A 72 6.52 -13.50 2.41
CA TYR A 72 6.87 -12.15 2.87
C TYR A 72 7.63 -11.39 1.78
N GLN A 73 8.71 -11.96 1.26
CA GLN A 73 9.53 -11.36 0.20
C GLN A 73 8.70 -11.08 -1.07
N HIS A 74 7.88 -12.05 -1.49
CA HIS A 74 7.01 -11.92 -2.66
C HIS A 74 6.02 -10.76 -2.50
N ASN A 75 5.43 -10.59 -1.32
CA ASN A 75 4.56 -9.44 -1.05
C ASN A 75 5.34 -8.12 -0.99
N ALA A 76 6.55 -8.12 -0.43
CA ALA A 76 7.40 -6.92 -0.37
C ALA A 76 7.76 -6.43 -1.78
N VAL A 77 8.26 -7.31 -2.64
CA VAL A 77 8.60 -6.99 -4.05
C VAL A 77 7.36 -6.54 -4.82
N LYS A 78 6.22 -7.21 -4.62
CA LYS A 78 4.95 -6.81 -5.23
C LYS A 78 4.54 -5.39 -4.80
N ASN A 79 4.62 -5.10 -3.50
CA ASN A 79 4.24 -3.81 -2.93
C ASN A 79 5.20 -2.70 -3.36
N GLU A 80 6.50 -2.97 -3.50
CA GLU A 80 7.49 -2.03 -4.04
C GLU A 80 7.04 -1.56 -5.42
N ARG A 81 6.83 -2.47 -6.36
CA ARG A 81 6.36 -2.17 -7.73
C ARG A 81 5.04 -1.39 -7.74
N ILE A 82 4.06 -1.79 -6.92
CA ILE A 82 2.77 -1.11 -6.82
C ILE A 82 2.93 0.30 -6.26
N SER A 83 3.79 0.49 -5.25
CA SER A 83 4.03 1.80 -4.64
C SER A 83 4.72 2.77 -5.60
N GLU A 84 5.62 2.28 -6.45
CA GLU A 84 6.23 3.06 -7.53
C GLU A 84 5.20 3.47 -8.57
N GLU A 85 4.33 2.54 -8.97
CA GLU A 85 3.23 2.83 -9.90
C GLU A 85 2.28 3.90 -9.35
N ILE A 86 1.92 3.83 -8.07
CA ILE A 86 1.10 4.84 -7.39
C ILE A 86 1.79 6.20 -7.39
N LEU A 87 3.08 6.24 -7.08
CA LEU A 87 3.87 7.48 -7.10
C LEU A 87 3.96 8.06 -8.51
N LYS A 88 4.07 7.21 -9.53
CA LYS A 88 4.05 7.62 -10.94
C LYS A 88 2.71 8.27 -11.30
N ILE A 89 1.59 7.62 -10.95
CA ILE A 89 0.25 8.16 -11.21
C ILE A 89 0.10 9.54 -10.53
N PHE A 90 0.54 9.69 -9.29
CA PHE A 90 0.48 10.97 -8.58
C PHE A 90 1.33 12.07 -9.23
N LYS A 91 2.51 11.75 -9.76
CA LYS A 91 3.47 12.74 -10.25
C LYS A 91 3.35 13.06 -11.73
N GLU A 92 2.89 12.09 -12.53
CA GLU A 92 2.87 12.20 -13.99
C GLU A 92 1.42 12.25 -14.46
N ASP A 93 0.63 11.22 -14.16
CA ASP A 93 -0.70 11.07 -14.74
C ASP A 93 -1.71 12.09 -14.22
N LEU A 94 -1.52 12.56 -12.98
CA LEU A 94 -2.40 13.54 -12.33
C LEU A 94 -1.86 14.97 -12.38
N ASP A 95 -0.66 15.20 -12.93
CA ASP A 95 0.00 16.51 -12.87
C ASP A 95 -0.85 17.62 -13.51
N TYR A 96 -1.48 17.30 -14.65
CA TYR A 96 -2.32 18.25 -15.36
C TYR A 96 -3.56 18.68 -14.58
N PHE A 97 -4.11 17.83 -13.70
CA PHE A 97 -5.26 18.19 -12.87
C PHE A 97 -4.93 19.21 -11.81
N TYR A 98 -3.66 19.28 -11.40
CA TYR A 98 -3.23 20.25 -10.42
C TYR A 98 -3.21 21.69 -10.93
N THR A 99 -3.02 21.86 -12.24
CA THR A 99 -2.86 23.17 -12.86
C THR A 99 -4.10 23.62 -13.63
N LEU A 100 -5.13 22.77 -13.73
CA LEU A 100 -6.37 23.13 -14.42
C LEU A 100 -7.02 24.35 -13.79
N THR A 101 -7.41 25.28 -14.64
CA THR A 101 -8.20 26.43 -14.24
C THR A 101 -9.61 26.34 -14.81
N LYS A 102 -10.49 27.23 -14.33
CA LYS A 102 -11.85 27.33 -14.85
C LYS A 102 -11.88 27.71 -16.33
N GLU A 103 -10.89 28.45 -16.82
CA GLU A 103 -10.76 28.85 -18.22
C GLU A 103 -10.53 27.63 -19.13
N ASP A 104 -9.81 26.63 -18.65
CA ASP A 104 -9.62 25.36 -19.36
C ASP A 104 -10.93 24.57 -19.52
N LEU A 105 -11.87 24.80 -18.59
CA LEU A 105 -13.16 24.10 -18.48
C LEU A 105 -14.36 24.98 -18.89
N ASN A 106 -14.09 25.99 -19.72
CA ASN A 106 -15.07 27.01 -20.11
C ASN A 106 -16.27 26.52 -20.94
N THR A 107 -16.24 25.28 -21.43
CA THR A 107 -17.38 24.66 -22.12
C THR A 107 -17.86 23.42 -21.39
N SER A 108 -19.18 23.17 -21.46
CA SER A 108 -19.78 21.95 -20.90
C SER A 108 -19.15 20.67 -21.44
N GLN A 109 -18.74 20.68 -22.73
CA GLN A 109 -18.04 19.55 -23.34
C GLN A 109 -16.69 19.31 -22.65
N LYS A 110 -15.81 20.32 -22.60
CA LYS A 110 -14.49 20.20 -21.96
C LYS A 110 -14.63 19.83 -20.48
N TYR A 111 -15.53 20.48 -19.75
CA TYR A 111 -15.80 20.15 -18.35
C TYR A 111 -16.15 18.67 -18.18
N ASN A 112 -17.07 18.14 -18.98
CA ASN A 112 -17.46 16.73 -18.90
C ASN A 112 -16.32 15.79 -19.29
N GLU A 113 -15.53 16.11 -20.32
CA GLU A 113 -14.37 15.32 -20.74
C GLU A 113 -13.33 15.20 -19.61
N TYR A 114 -12.95 16.33 -19.00
CA TYR A 114 -12.01 16.34 -17.88
C TYR A 114 -12.58 15.67 -16.64
N ARG A 115 -13.88 15.83 -16.36
CA ARG A 115 -14.55 15.15 -15.25
C ARG A 115 -14.44 13.63 -15.39
N VAL A 116 -14.79 13.10 -16.56
CA VAL A 116 -14.72 11.65 -16.80
C VAL A 116 -13.29 11.14 -16.68
N LYS A 117 -12.31 11.87 -17.24
CA LYS A 117 -10.89 11.52 -17.10
C LYS A 117 -10.44 11.51 -15.64
N PHE A 118 -10.82 12.52 -14.87
CA PHE A 118 -10.47 12.64 -13.45
C PHE A 118 -10.94 11.43 -12.66
N TYR A 119 -12.25 11.15 -12.68
CA TYR A 119 -12.82 10.04 -11.92
C TYR A 119 -12.32 8.67 -12.41
N SER A 120 -12.01 8.53 -13.71
CA SER A 120 -11.38 7.31 -14.24
C SER A 120 -9.99 7.08 -13.62
N GLN A 121 -9.14 8.11 -13.60
CA GLN A 121 -7.81 8.02 -13.02
C GLN A 121 -7.84 7.81 -11.50
N ILE A 122 -8.75 8.48 -10.79
CA ILE A 122 -8.95 8.27 -9.34
C ILE A 122 -9.39 6.82 -9.06
N ASN A 123 -10.34 6.28 -9.83
CA ASN A 123 -10.77 4.89 -9.65
C ASN A 123 -9.63 3.90 -9.92
N ASN A 124 -8.82 4.14 -10.95
CA ASN A 124 -7.64 3.33 -11.22
C ASN A 124 -6.67 3.39 -10.02
N LEU A 125 -6.37 4.59 -9.52
CA LEU A 125 -5.49 4.80 -8.38
C LEU A 125 -6.00 4.11 -7.10
N VAL A 126 -7.30 4.23 -6.79
CA VAL A 126 -7.94 3.54 -5.66
C VAL A 126 -7.77 2.03 -5.78
N ASN A 127 -8.01 1.47 -6.97
CA ASN A 127 -7.83 0.04 -7.22
C ASN A 127 -6.37 -0.38 -7.04
N THR A 128 -5.41 0.41 -7.53
CA THR A 128 -3.98 0.15 -7.38
C THR A 128 -3.56 0.20 -5.91
N ILE A 129 -4.05 1.16 -5.13
CA ILE A 129 -3.80 1.22 -3.67
C ILE A 129 -4.39 0.00 -2.96
N ASN A 130 -5.60 -0.43 -3.31
CA ASN A 130 -6.23 -1.60 -2.72
C ASN A 130 -5.50 -2.92 -3.03
N ASN A 131 -4.60 -2.93 -4.03
CA ASN A 131 -3.75 -4.07 -4.34
C ASN A 131 -2.52 -4.21 -3.41
N ILE A 132 -2.22 -3.19 -2.60
CA ILE A 132 -1.16 -3.24 -1.59
C ILE A 132 -1.53 -4.26 -0.50
N ARG A 133 -0.58 -5.14 -0.17
CA ARG A 133 -0.73 -6.08 0.95
C ARG A 133 -0.26 -5.43 2.25
N GLU A 134 -1.15 -5.26 3.22
CA GLU A 134 -0.87 -4.60 4.51
C GLU A 134 -0.28 -5.55 5.57
N PHE A 135 0.89 -6.12 5.31
CA PHE A 135 1.54 -7.08 6.23
C PHE A 135 2.50 -6.43 7.25
N ASN A 136 2.80 -5.13 7.13
CA ASN A 136 3.58 -4.34 8.09
C ASN A 136 2.98 -2.92 8.26
N ASP A 137 3.49 -2.16 9.23
CA ASP A 137 3.02 -0.79 9.49
C ASP A 137 3.31 0.18 8.34
N GLU A 138 4.46 0.05 7.68
CA GLU A 138 4.85 0.90 6.54
C GLU A 138 3.86 0.77 5.38
N CYS A 139 3.42 -0.44 5.04
CA CYS A 139 2.43 -0.68 3.99
C CYS A 139 1.07 -0.08 4.37
N ARG A 140 0.65 -0.21 5.64
CA ARG A 140 -0.59 0.39 6.14
C ARG A 140 -0.54 1.91 6.06
N GLU A 141 0.56 2.49 6.50
CA GLU A 141 0.78 3.93 6.50
C GLU A 141 0.82 4.48 5.08
N PHE A 142 1.52 3.80 4.15
CA PHE A 142 1.54 4.16 2.74
C PHE A 142 0.13 4.14 2.13
N SER A 143 -0.64 3.06 2.33
CA SER A 143 -2.02 2.97 1.84
C SER A 143 -2.90 4.07 2.41
N LYS A 144 -2.80 4.33 3.72
CA LYS A 144 -3.55 5.39 4.40
C LYS A 144 -3.21 6.77 3.84
N ASN A 145 -1.92 7.10 3.73
CA ASN A 145 -1.47 8.39 3.24
C ASN A 145 -1.84 8.59 1.76
N SER A 146 -1.78 7.54 0.95
CA SER A 146 -2.23 7.58 -0.45
C SER A 146 -3.74 7.87 -0.55
N LYS A 147 -4.56 7.26 0.32
CA LYS A 147 -6.00 7.54 0.40
C LYS A 147 -6.30 8.97 0.84
N LEU A 148 -5.50 9.52 1.77
CA LEU A 148 -5.64 10.92 2.17
C LEU A 148 -5.35 11.89 1.00
N ILE A 149 -4.38 11.57 0.14
CA ILE A 149 -4.12 12.37 -1.06
C ILE A 149 -5.30 12.31 -2.04
N ILE A 150 -5.95 11.15 -2.18
CA ILE A 150 -7.18 11.02 -3.01
C ILE A 150 -8.30 11.91 -2.51
N ILE A 151 -8.49 12.00 -1.18
CA ILE A 151 -9.50 12.91 -0.61
C ILE A 151 -9.19 14.36 -0.98
N ASP A 152 -7.94 14.80 -0.82
CA ASP A 152 -7.55 16.15 -1.21
C ASP A 152 -7.74 16.41 -2.72
N LEU A 153 -7.50 15.40 -3.57
CA LEU A 153 -7.73 15.48 -5.01
C LEU A 153 -9.20 15.70 -5.34
N HIS A 154 -10.12 15.04 -4.62
CA HIS A 154 -11.55 15.30 -4.77
C HIS A 154 -11.91 16.72 -4.35
N ASP A 155 -11.38 17.21 -3.22
CA ASP A 155 -11.63 18.58 -2.76
C ASP A 155 -11.14 19.62 -3.78
N LEU A 156 -9.98 19.38 -4.41
CA LEU A 156 -9.45 20.22 -5.49
C LEU A 156 -10.39 20.24 -6.71
N TRP A 157 -10.89 19.07 -7.13
CA TRP A 157 -11.85 18.97 -8.22
C TRP A 157 -13.17 19.67 -7.91
N ASP A 158 -13.72 19.49 -6.72
CA ASP A 158 -15.00 20.07 -6.32
C ASP A 158 -14.94 21.60 -6.27
N ASN A 159 -13.85 22.15 -5.75
CA ASN A 159 -13.60 23.59 -5.77
C ASN A 159 -13.44 24.12 -7.21
N LEU A 160 -12.78 23.37 -8.11
CA LEU A 160 -12.67 23.73 -9.52
C LEU A 160 -14.05 23.71 -10.20
N ALA A 161 -14.87 22.69 -9.94
CA ALA A 161 -16.24 22.61 -10.44
C ALA A 161 -17.11 23.78 -9.96
N GLN A 162 -16.96 24.19 -8.69
CA GLN A 162 -17.63 25.37 -8.15
C GLN A 162 -17.18 26.66 -8.84
N GLN A 163 -15.91 26.79 -9.23
CA GLN A 163 -15.43 27.97 -9.98
C GLN A 163 -16.03 28.04 -11.38
N VAL A 164 -16.13 26.89 -12.08
CA VAL A 164 -16.78 26.78 -13.39
C VAL A 164 -18.26 27.17 -13.28
N PHE A 165 -18.96 26.61 -12.29
CA PHE A 165 -20.37 26.95 -12.03
C PHE A 165 -20.55 28.42 -11.69
N THR A 166 -19.72 28.98 -10.81
CA THR A 166 -19.82 30.40 -10.40
C THR A 166 -19.55 31.34 -11.58
N SER A 167 -18.63 30.97 -12.48
CA SER A 167 -18.30 31.78 -13.66
C SER A 167 -19.44 31.77 -14.69
N SER A 168 -20.10 30.62 -14.91
CA SER A 168 -21.26 30.57 -15.81
C SER A 168 -22.47 31.36 -15.30
N GLN A 169 -22.58 31.53 -13.98
CA GLN A 169 -23.58 32.43 -13.37
C GLN A 169 -23.21 33.91 -13.48
N PHE A 170 -21.91 34.24 -13.56
CA PHE A 170 -21.40 35.60 -13.62
C PHE A 170 -21.60 36.23 -15.01
N GLU A 171 -21.30 35.49 -16.08
CA GLU A 171 -21.40 35.95 -17.48
C GLU A 171 -22.72 36.66 -17.83
N PRO A 172 -23.91 36.11 -17.54
CA PRO A 172 -25.18 36.77 -17.90
C PRO A 172 -25.48 38.02 -17.07
N ILE A 173 -24.81 38.21 -15.92
CA ILE A 173 -25.05 39.34 -15.00
C ILE A 173 -24.04 40.46 -15.25
N ALA A 174 -22.88 40.16 -15.84
CA ALA A 174 -21.81 41.12 -16.09
C ALA A 174 -22.24 42.33 -16.95
N LEU A 175 -23.25 42.16 -17.80
CA LEU A 175 -23.78 43.20 -18.69
C LEU A 175 -24.82 44.12 -18.01
N ASN A 176 -25.32 43.76 -16.83
CA ASN A 176 -26.37 44.51 -16.14
C ASN A 176 -25.78 45.50 -15.13
N GLU A 177 -26.10 46.78 -15.28
CA GLU A 177 -25.57 47.84 -14.42
C GLU A 177 -26.44 48.14 -13.19
N ASP A 178 -27.58 47.46 -13.03
CA ASP A 178 -28.49 47.71 -11.91
C ASP A 178 -27.81 47.39 -10.55
N PRO A 179 -28.18 48.10 -9.47
CA PRO A 179 -27.53 47.94 -8.17
C PRO A 179 -27.55 46.51 -7.62
N LEU A 180 -28.59 45.73 -7.92
CA LEU A 180 -28.74 44.35 -7.46
C LEU A 180 -27.79 43.43 -8.23
N SER A 181 -27.69 43.58 -9.55
CA SER A 181 -26.70 42.89 -10.38
C SER A 181 -25.26 43.22 -9.95
N LYS A 182 -24.94 44.49 -9.69
CA LYS A 182 -23.61 44.90 -9.19
C LYS A 182 -23.27 44.27 -7.84
N ASN A 183 -24.22 44.19 -6.90
CA ASN A 183 -24.01 43.51 -5.63
C ASN A 183 -23.79 42.00 -5.82
N LYS A 184 -24.59 41.35 -6.69
CA LYS A 184 -24.43 39.94 -7.01
C LYS A 184 -23.09 39.64 -7.68
N GLN A 185 -22.63 40.49 -8.60
CA GLN A 185 -21.29 40.41 -9.21
C GLN A 185 -20.19 40.43 -8.15
N LYS A 186 -20.23 41.37 -7.18
CA LYS A 186 -19.24 41.43 -6.09
C LYS A 186 -19.19 40.15 -5.27
N ILE A 187 -20.35 39.56 -4.96
CA ILE A 187 -20.44 38.30 -4.22
C ILE A 187 -19.79 37.16 -5.03
N LEU A 188 -20.13 37.03 -6.32
CA LEU A 188 -19.58 35.98 -7.18
C LEU A 188 -18.07 36.12 -7.38
N ILE A 189 -17.55 37.34 -7.57
CA ILE A 189 -16.11 37.60 -7.66
C ILE A 189 -15.40 37.17 -6.37
N LYS A 190 -15.96 37.50 -5.20
CA LYS A 190 -15.41 37.07 -3.92
C LYS A 190 -15.38 35.55 -3.81
N MET A 191 -16.49 34.88 -4.13
CA MET A 191 -16.57 33.41 -4.11
C MET A 191 -15.54 32.76 -5.04
N LEU A 192 -15.34 33.31 -6.24
CA LEU A 192 -14.30 32.83 -7.17
C LEU A 192 -12.90 32.98 -6.57
N SER A 193 -12.58 34.16 -6.02
CA SER A 193 -11.29 34.43 -5.40
C SER A 193 -11.01 33.50 -4.22
N ASP A 194 -12.01 33.30 -3.34
CA ASP A 194 -11.87 32.42 -2.17
C ASP A 194 -11.60 30.97 -2.62
N LYS A 195 -12.30 30.48 -3.64
CA LYS A 195 -12.12 29.13 -4.17
C LYS A 195 -10.80 28.91 -4.89
N MET A 196 -10.30 29.93 -5.60
CA MET A 196 -8.96 29.88 -6.20
C MET A 196 -7.87 29.76 -5.14
N LEU A 197 -8.00 30.51 -4.04
CA LEU A 197 -7.07 30.45 -2.91
C LEU A 197 -7.12 29.08 -2.21
N ASP A 198 -8.31 28.52 -2.01
CA ASP A 198 -8.48 27.17 -1.45
C ASP A 198 -7.81 26.12 -2.34
N ASN A 199 -7.99 26.18 -3.66
CA ASN A 199 -7.33 25.26 -4.59
C ASN A 199 -5.81 25.35 -4.52
N GLN A 200 -5.26 26.57 -4.45
CA GLN A 200 -3.82 26.74 -4.31
C GLN A 200 -3.29 26.11 -3.01
N LYS A 201 -4.02 26.26 -1.90
CA LYS A 201 -3.66 25.61 -0.62
C LYS A 201 -3.70 24.09 -0.72
N ILE A 202 -4.78 23.54 -1.27
CA ILE A 202 -4.96 22.08 -1.41
C ILE A 202 -3.86 21.51 -2.31
N TYR A 203 -3.54 22.18 -3.42
CA TYR A 203 -2.46 21.78 -4.31
C TYR A 203 -1.11 21.67 -3.58
N GLU A 204 -0.73 22.69 -2.81
CA GLU A 204 0.51 22.67 -2.05
C GLU A 204 0.51 21.57 -0.98
N GLN A 205 -0.63 21.30 -0.35
CA GLN A 205 -0.78 20.18 0.58
C GLN A 205 -0.58 18.83 -0.11
N ILE A 206 -1.20 18.62 -1.27
CA ILE A 206 -1.04 17.41 -2.09
C ILE A 206 0.43 17.21 -2.45
N LYS A 207 1.08 18.24 -2.98
CA LYS A 207 2.53 18.20 -3.32
C LYS A 207 3.39 17.81 -2.13
N GLN A 208 3.11 18.39 -0.95
CA GLN A 208 3.86 18.06 0.27
C GLN A 208 3.62 16.61 0.71
N LYS A 209 2.38 16.11 0.65
CA LYS A 209 2.05 14.72 0.98
C LYS A 209 2.72 13.75 0.01
N ILE A 210 2.69 14.02 -1.29
CA ILE A 210 3.37 13.22 -2.32
C ILE A 210 4.89 13.19 -2.08
N LYS A 211 5.52 14.32 -1.74
CA LYS A 211 6.96 14.37 -1.42
C LYS A 211 7.35 13.53 -0.20
N LYS A 212 6.46 13.43 0.79
CA LYS A 212 6.66 12.61 2.00
C LYS A 212 6.42 11.13 1.73
N LEU A 213 5.62 10.81 0.73
CA LEU A 213 5.35 9.44 0.31
C LEU A 213 6.61 8.85 -0.34
N LYS A 214 7.14 7.79 0.27
CA LYS A 214 8.31 7.05 -0.25
C LYS A 214 7.85 5.71 -0.82
N PRO A 215 8.50 5.19 -1.88
CA PRO A 215 8.23 3.84 -2.33
C PRO A 215 8.51 2.86 -1.19
N LEU A 216 7.68 1.82 -1.09
CA LEU A 216 7.86 0.73 -0.16
C LEU A 216 9.11 -0.05 -0.61
N LYS A 217 10.12 -0.12 0.24
CA LYS A 217 11.38 -0.83 -0.08
C LYS A 217 11.35 -2.23 0.51
N VAL A 218 11.95 -3.17 -0.21
CA VAL A 218 12.22 -4.54 0.25
C VAL A 218 13.34 -4.54 1.28
#